data_AF-A0A7W9KSR6-F1
#
_entry.id   AF-A0A7W9KSR6-F1
#
_cell.length_a   1.000
_cell.length_b   1.000
_cell.length_c   1.000
_cell.angle_alpha   90.00
_cell.angle_beta   90.00
_cell.angle_gamma   90.00
#
_symmetry.space_group_name_H-M   'P 1'
#
loop_
_entity.id
_entity.type
_entity.pdbx_description
1 polymer ?
#
loop_
_entity_poly.entity_id
_entity_poly.type
_entity_poly.pdbx_seq_one_letter_code
_entity_poly.pdbx_strand_id
1 'polypeptide(L)'
;MDELAGNRLARVAPDVSGGRHVTPRNVPLALANARFAVRALGGARREEWSVVSTLADQLCARQFRAGEDLCSPGQWPPGIWIVQDGIAEVAVGANGNRCVVQTLCRGDAFGLAPLMSGRRTPCRVHATTHVSALLWPAHEFLVQLERNPALARMLLHGLANRIVDGRVRLSTVLASSLEVRAARILLLEERDGVVPVSQATLASMIGASRPALNRVLRDFQRDRTIELQYRRIKLLDHDRLDDLAQSTTAPAQHELSRGPRIRQLHTGC
;
A
#
# COMPACT_ATOMS: atom_id res chain seq x y z
N MET A 1 27.70 -20.76 -11.10
CA MET A 1 27.71 -19.71 -10.07
C MET A 1 26.37 -18.96 -10.05
N ASP A 2 25.22 -19.67 -10.08
CA ASP A 2 23.90 -19.05 -9.77
C ASP A 2 22.78 -20.08 -9.53
N GLU A 3 22.99 -21.07 -8.65
CA GLU A 3 21.96 -22.07 -8.28
C GLU A 3 21.55 -21.96 -6.80
N LEU A 4 22.13 -21.00 -6.06
CA LEU A 4 22.01 -20.88 -4.60
C LEU A 4 20.98 -19.84 -4.14
N ALA A 5 20.41 -19.03 -5.04
CA ALA A 5 19.39 -18.03 -4.69
C ALA A 5 17.97 -18.62 -4.66
N GLY A 6 17.64 -19.56 -5.56
CA GLY A 6 16.30 -20.13 -5.69
C GLY A 6 15.89 -21.08 -4.56
N ASN A 7 16.86 -21.80 -3.96
CA ASN A 7 16.54 -22.88 -3.01
C ASN A 7 16.40 -22.42 -1.53
N ARG A 8 16.71 -21.16 -1.20
CA ARG A 8 16.60 -20.66 0.18
C ARG A 8 15.20 -20.15 0.55
N LEU A 9 14.37 -19.76 -0.41
CA LEU A 9 13.00 -19.31 -0.17
C LEU A 9 12.01 -20.48 0.07
N ALA A 10 12.34 -21.68 -0.40
CA ALA A 10 11.46 -22.85 -0.36
C ALA A 10 11.41 -23.60 1.00
N ARG A 11 12.30 -23.29 1.96
CA ARG A 11 12.40 -24.02 3.25
C ARG A 11 12.14 -23.18 4.50
N VAL A 12 11.59 -21.98 4.36
CA VAL A 12 11.17 -21.20 5.52
C VAL A 12 9.78 -21.67 5.92
N ALA A 13 9.71 -22.59 6.89
CA ALA A 13 8.48 -22.84 7.63
C ALA A 13 7.98 -21.49 8.18
N PRO A 14 6.69 -21.16 8.05
CA PRO A 14 6.21 -19.84 8.42
C PRO A 14 6.11 -19.77 9.95
N ASP A 15 7.22 -19.43 10.62
CA ASP A 15 7.18 -18.86 11.97
C ASP A 15 6.67 -17.42 11.83
N VAL A 16 5.37 -17.29 11.59
CA VAL A 16 4.67 -16.02 11.61
C VAL A 16 4.45 -15.70 13.08
N SER A 17 5.40 -14.99 13.69
CA SER A 17 5.32 -14.53 15.06
C SER A 17 4.27 -13.41 15.18
N GLY A 18 2.98 -13.74 15.02
CA GLY A 18 1.88 -12.78 15.10
C GLY A 18 0.57 -13.28 14.47
N GLY A 19 -0.52 -13.13 15.22
CA GLY A 19 -1.89 -13.34 14.74
C GLY A 19 -2.44 -14.76 14.87
N ARG A 20 -3.73 -14.87 15.22
CA ARG A 20 -4.41 -16.17 15.40
C ARG A 20 -4.82 -16.75 14.05
N HIS A 21 -4.45 -18.00 13.76
CA HIS A 21 -4.91 -18.70 12.57
C HIS A 21 -6.40 -19.02 12.68
N VAL A 22 -7.15 -18.63 11.65
CA VAL A 22 -8.55 -19.04 11.47
C VAL A 22 -8.59 -19.94 10.24
N THR A 23 -9.05 -21.18 10.39
CA THR A 23 -9.23 -22.12 9.28
C THR A 23 -10.57 -21.87 8.60
N PRO A 24 -10.59 -21.59 7.28
CA PRO A 24 -11.85 -21.51 6.56
C PRO A 24 -12.44 -22.92 6.42
N ARG A 25 -13.46 -23.26 7.23
CA ARG A 25 -14.15 -24.56 7.17
C ARG A 25 -15.22 -24.65 6.05
N ASN A 26 -15.32 -23.66 5.16
CA ASN A 26 -16.48 -23.49 4.27
C ASN A 26 -16.07 -23.07 2.82
N VAL A 27 -16.40 -23.90 1.82
CA VAL A 27 -16.03 -23.72 0.40
C VAL A 27 -16.52 -22.38 -0.19
N PRO A 28 -17.79 -21.95 0.01
CA PRO A 28 -18.24 -20.60 -0.32
C PRO A 28 -17.36 -19.46 0.22
N LEU A 29 -16.84 -19.58 1.44
CA LEU A 29 -15.99 -18.56 2.06
C LEU A 29 -14.59 -18.56 1.43
N ALA A 30 -14.03 -19.74 1.15
CA ALA A 30 -12.76 -19.90 0.45
C ALA A 30 -12.79 -19.24 -0.94
N LEU A 31 -13.86 -19.47 -1.71
CA LEU A 31 -14.05 -18.86 -3.02
C LEU A 31 -14.23 -17.33 -2.95
N ALA A 32 -14.95 -16.84 -1.94
CA ALA A 32 -15.12 -15.41 -1.69
C ALA A 32 -13.77 -14.74 -1.34
N ASN A 33 -12.97 -15.39 -0.50
CA ASN A 33 -11.62 -14.94 -0.14
C ASN A 33 -10.69 -14.89 -1.35
N ALA A 34 -10.75 -15.90 -2.23
CA ALA A 34 -9.97 -15.91 -3.46
C ALA A 34 -10.37 -14.79 -4.42
N ARG A 35 -11.68 -14.56 -4.63
CA ARG A 35 -12.16 -13.43 -5.45
C ARG A 35 -11.69 -12.09 -4.89
N PHE A 36 -11.73 -11.95 -3.58
CA PHE A 36 -11.27 -10.76 -2.88
C PHE A 36 -9.76 -10.53 -3.05
N ALA A 37 -8.96 -11.59 -2.89
CA ALA A 37 -7.51 -11.57 -3.07
C ALA A 37 -7.10 -11.17 -4.50
N VAL A 38 -7.77 -11.74 -5.51
CA VAL A 38 -7.52 -11.42 -6.93
C VAL A 38 -7.73 -9.93 -7.21
N ARG A 39 -8.84 -9.36 -6.74
CA ARG A 39 -9.11 -7.91 -6.89
C ARG A 39 -8.04 -7.05 -6.19
N ALA A 40 -7.67 -7.42 -4.97
CA ALA A 40 -6.64 -6.72 -4.19
C ALA A 40 -5.25 -6.69 -4.85
N LEU A 41 -4.96 -7.69 -5.68
CA LEU A 41 -3.70 -7.82 -6.41
C LEU A 41 -3.70 -7.15 -7.79
N GLY A 42 -4.77 -6.43 -8.14
CA GLY A 42 -4.90 -5.72 -9.41
C GLY A 42 -5.76 -6.45 -10.46
N GLY A 43 -6.49 -7.49 -10.05
CA GLY A 43 -7.44 -8.20 -10.91
C GLY A 43 -8.64 -7.34 -11.26
N ALA A 44 -8.86 -7.13 -12.56
CA ALA A 44 -9.87 -6.20 -13.07
C ALA A 44 -10.91 -6.85 -13.99
N ARG A 45 -10.81 -8.16 -14.30
CA ARG A 45 -11.63 -8.79 -15.35
C ARG A 45 -12.22 -10.16 -14.98
N ARG A 46 -13.27 -10.53 -15.72
CA ARG A 46 -14.00 -11.82 -15.66
C ARG A 46 -13.13 -13.05 -16.01
N GLU A 47 -11.91 -12.88 -16.47
CA GLU A 47 -11.04 -13.95 -17.01
C GLU A 47 -10.17 -14.65 -15.94
N GLU A 48 -10.26 -14.24 -14.67
CA GLU A 48 -9.39 -14.72 -13.59
C GLU A 48 -10.01 -15.88 -12.78
N TRP A 49 -11.11 -16.49 -13.26
CA TRP A 49 -11.81 -17.55 -12.52
C TRP A 49 -10.96 -18.81 -12.28
N SER A 50 -10.02 -19.12 -13.18
CA SER A 50 -9.05 -20.22 -13.00
C SER A 50 -8.07 -19.92 -11.85
N VAL A 51 -7.71 -18.65 -11.67
CA VAL A 51 -6.85 -18.19 -10.56
C VAL A 51 -7.65 -18.24 -9.26
N VAL A 52 -8.92 -17.80 -9.28
CA VAL A 52 -9.83 -17.81 -8.12
C VAL A 52 -10.06 -19.22 -7.57
N SER A 53 -10.34 -20.22 -8.42
CA SER A 53 -10.59 -21.59 -7.95
C SER A 53 -9.35 -22.21 -7.32
N THR A 54 -8.17 -21.92 -7.87
CA THR A 54 -6.90 -22.49 -7.39
C THR A 54 -6.43 -21.82 -6.10
N LEU A 55 -6.83 -20.57 -5.89
CA LEU A 55 -6.52 -19.77 -4.71
C LEU A 55 -7.33 -20.10 -3.47
N ALA A 56 -8.54 -20.62 -3.65
CA ALA A 56 -9.55 -20.72 -2.59
C ALA A 56 -9.02 -21.43 -1.33
N ASP A 57 -8.28 -22.53 -1.51
CA ASP A 57 -7.81 -23.36 -0.40
C ASP A 57 -6.40 -23.00 0.09
N GLN A 58 -5.71 -22.08 -0.59
CA GLN A 58 -4.33 -21.70 -0.26
C GLN A 58 -4.26 -20.50 0.69
N LEU A 59 -5.35 -19.76 0.85
CA LEU A 59 -5.41 -18.55 1.66
C LEU A 59 -5.65 -18.86 3.13
N CYS A 60 -4.70 -18.47 3.97
CA CYS A 60 -4.77 -18.61 5.42
C CYS A 60 -5.37 -17.34 6.06
N ALA A 61 -6.54 -17.42 6.68
CA ALA A 61 -7.05 -16.29 7.46
C ALA A 61 -6.27 -16.11 8.77
N ARG A 62 -6.05 -14.84 9.13
CA ARG A 62 -5.33 -14.38 10.32
C ARG A 62 -6.02 -13.16 10.91
N GLN A 63 -5.97 -13.06 12.23
CA GLN A 63 -6.50 -11.92 12.98
C GLN A 63 -5.42 -11.31 13.86
N PHE A 64 -5.40 -9.98 13.91
CA PHE A 64 -4.47 -9.17 14.67
C PHE A 64 -5.24 -8.17 15.53
N ARG A 65 -4.84 -8.03 16.80
CA ARG A 65 -5.36 -6.99 17.68
C ARG A 65 -4.71 -5.65 17.36
N ALA A 66 -5.36 -4.55 17.73
CA ALA A 66 -4.75 -3.23 17.65
C ALA A 66 -3.42 -3.21 18.43
N GLY A 67 -2.36 -2.73 17.77
CA GLY A 67 -0.99 -2.69 18.27
C GLY A 67 -0.13 -3.90 17.89
N GLU A 68 -0.71 -5.00 17.40
CA GLU A 68 0.07 -6.17 16.95
C GLU A 68 0.72 -5.93 15.58
N ASP A 69 1.89 -6.54 15.39
CA ASP A 69 2.62 -6.49 14.12
C ASP A 69 2.21 -7.63 13.20
N LEU A 70 1.87 -7.28 11.96
CA LEU A 70 1.66 -8.23 10.88
C LEU A 70 3.01 -8.65 10.26
N CYS A 71 3.95 -7.70 10.18
CA CYS A 71 5.32 -7.92 9.70
C CYS A 71 6.30 -7.01 10.44
N SER A 72 7.49 -7.52 10.70
CA SER A 72 8.58 -6.75 11.31
C SER A 72 9.77 -6.57 10.34
N PRO A 73 10.50 -5.44 10.43
CA PRO A 73 11.69 -5.21 9.62
C PRO A 73 12.74 -6.31 9.81
N GLY A 74 13.43 -6.69 8.74
CA GLY A 74 14.47 -7.71 8.77
C GLY A 74 13.97 -9.15 8.71
N GLN A 75 12.66 -9.40 8.78
CA GLN A 75 12.11 -10.76 8.62
C GLN A 75 11.90 -11.12 7.15
N TRP A 76 12.02 -12.41 6.82
CA TRP A 76 11.59 -12.90 5.51
C TRP A 76 10.07 -12.79 5.39
N PRO A 77 9.53 -12.31 4.26
CA PRO A 77 8.10 -12.23 4.09
C PRO A 77 7.50 -13.65 4.07
N PRO A 78 6.54 -13.97 4.95
CA PRO A 78 5.93 -15.30 4.99
C PRO A 78 5.05 -15.60 3.77
N GLY A 79 4.76 -14.56 2.98
CA GLY A 79 3.90 -14.61 1.82
C GLY A 79 3.33 -13.23 1.50
N ILE A 80 2.22 -13.23 0.77
CA ILE A 80 1.46 -12.03 0.43
C ILE A 80 0.31 -11.88 1.40
N TRP A 81 0.18 -10.70 1.98
CA TRP A 81 -0.93 -10.37 2.86
C TRP A 81 -1.97 -9.55 2.12
N ILE A 82 -3.26 -9.80 2.40
CA ILE A 82 -4.38 -9.01 1.90
C ILE A 82 -5.28 -8.64 3.09
N VAL A 83 -5.51 -7.35 3.31
CA VAL A 83 -6.37 -6.87 4.42
C VAL A 83 -7.84 -7.07 4.05
N GLN A 84 -8.58 -7.81 4.87
CA GLN A 84 -10.03 -8.02 4.70
C GLN A 84 -10.84 -6.99 5.48
N ASP A 85 -10.40 -6.62 6.67
CA ASP A 85 -11.07 -5.64 7.51
C ASP A 85 -10.07 -5.00 8.49
N GLY A 86 -10.38 -3.79 8.92
CA GLY A 86 -9.53 -3.00 9.79
C GLY A 86 -8.50 -2.14 9.05
N ILE A 87 -7.64 -1.50 9.84
CA ILE A 87 -6.62 -0.57 9.39
C ILE A 87 -5.27 -0.99 9.95
N ALA A 88 -4.26 -1.03 9.08
CA ALA A 88 -2.86 -1.21 9.45
C ALA A 88 -2.00 -0.09 8.86
N GLU A 89 -0.84 0.16 9.46
CA GLU A 89 0.08 1.20 9.02
C GLU A 89 1.45 0.59 8.72
N VAL A 90 1.98 0.93 7.54
CA VAL A 90 3.34 0.61 7.11
C VAL A 90 4.27 1.73 7.55
N ALA A 91 5.26 1.40 8.37
CA ALA A 91 6.26 2.34 8.85
C ALA A 91 7.69 1.88 8.51
N VAL A 92 8.54 2.84 8.20
CA VAL A 92 9.98 2.66 7.96
C VAL A 92 10.78 3.48 8.98
N GLY A 93 12.07 3.17 9.10
CA GLY A 93 12.97 3.83 10.04
C GLY A 93 13.06 3.11 11.40
N ALA A 94 14.05 3.50 12.18
CA ALA A 94 14.39 2.95 13.49
C ALA A 94 14.66 4.07 14.51
N ASN A 95 14.77 3.72 15.79
CA ASN A 95 15.30 4.58 16.87
C ASN A 95 14.66 5.98 16.95
N GLY A 96 13.33 6.05 17.08
CA GLY A 96 12.61 7.32 17.25
C GLY A 96 12.34 8.08 15.95
N ASN A 97 13.02 7.75 14.84
CA ASN A 97 12.78 8.37 13.53
C ASN A 97 11.82 7.53 12.66
N ARG A 98 10.74 7.04 13.29
CA ARG A 98 9.74 6.20 12.63
C ARG A 98 8.86 7.06 11.73
N CYS A 99 8.78 6.70 10.46
CA CYS A 99 7.95 7.37 9.47
C CYS A 99 6.89 6.39 8.93
N VAL A 100 5.60 6.72 9.10
CA VAL A 100 4.50 6.02 8.41
C VAL A 100 4.48 6.46 6.94
N VAL A 101 4.58 5.48 6.05
CA VAL A 101 4.66 5.71 4.59
C VAL A 101 3.37 5.32 3.87
N GLN A 102 2.53 4.49 4.49
CA GLN A 102 1.28 4.03 3.89
C GLN A 102 0.30 3.52 4.97
N THR A 103 -0.99 3.83 4.79
CA THR A 103 -2.09 3.15 5.50
C THR A 103 -2.62 2.02 4.61
N LEU A 104 -2.93 0.88 5.22
CA LEU A 104 -3.53 -0.29 4.57
C LEU A 104 -4.94 -0.49 5.10
N CYS A 105 -5.89 -0.59 4.18
CA CYS A 105 -7.31 -0.80 4.42
C CYS A 105 -7.81 -2.05 3.67
N ARG A 106 -9.11 -2.36 3.82
CA ARG A 106 -9.76 -3.45 3.10
C ARG A 106 -9.44 -3.40 1.60
N GLY A 107 -8.87 -4.49 1.08
CA GLY A 107 -8.51 -4.64 -0.33
C GLY A 107 -7.07 -4.31 -0.64
N ASP A 108 -6.32 -3.75 0.31
CA ASP A 108 -4.88 -3.54 0.13
C ASP A 108 -4.10 -4.83 0.36
N ALA A 109 -3.10 -5.06 -0.48
CA ALA A 109 -2.17 -6.19 -0.33
C ALA A 109 -0.72 -5.74 -0.18
N PHE A 110 0.06 -6.44 0.65
CA PHE A 110 1.47 -6.12 0.92
C PHE A 110 2.33 -7.38 1.02
N GLY A 111 3.66 -7.22 1.12
CA GLY A 111 4.63 -8.32 1.15
C GLY A 111 5.16 -8.75 -0.23
N LEU A 112 4.53 -8.29 -1.32
CA LEU A 112 4.91 -8.66 -2.69
C LEU A 112 6.32 -8.21 -3.08
N ALA A 113 6.67 -6.95 -2.84
CA ALA A 113 7.98 -6.42 -3.20
C ALA A 113 9.17 -7.15 -2.54
N PRO A 114 9.21 -7.36 -1.21
CA PRO A 114 10.30 -8.12 -0.60
C PRO A 114 10.30 -9.59 -1.04
N LEU A 115 9.12 -10.21 -1.23
CA LEU A 115 9.04 -11.60 -1.68
C LEU A 115 9.62 -11.78 -3.09
N MET A 116 9.24 -10.91 -4.03
CA MET A 116 9.69 -10.97 -5.43
C MET A 116 11.14 -10.57 -5.61
N SER A 117 11.66 -9.67 -4.77
CA SER A 117 13.06 -9.24 -4.84
C SER A 117 14.02 -10.17 -4.08
N GLY A 118 13.52 -11.21 -3.41
CA GLY A 118 14.33 -12.07 -2.55
C GLY A 118 14.97 -11.32 -1.39
N ARG A 119 14.28 -10.31 -0.85
CA ARG A 119 14.78 -9.43 0.23
C ARG A 119 13.98 -9.62 1.51
N ARG A 120 14.62 -9.30 2.62
CA ARG A 120 13.95 -9.16 3.92
C ARG A 120 13.03 -7.94 3.91
N THR A 121 11.96 -8.01 4.68
CA THR A 121 10.96 -6.94 4.83
C THR A 121 11.66 -5.66 5.33
N PRO A 122 11.58 -4.53 4.60
CA PRO A 122 12.27 -3.30 5.00
C PRO A 122 11.46 -2.45 5.98
N CYS A 123 10.19 -2.79 6.17
CA CYS A 123 9.22 -2.00 6.93
C CYS A 123 8.56 -2.81 8.04
N ARG A 124 7.98 -2.10 9.00
CA ARG A 124 7.06 -2.63 9.99
C ARG A 124 5.64 -2.42 9.51
N VAL A 125 4.81 -3.45 9.58
CA VAL A 125 3.36 -3.33 9.33
C VAL A 125 2.65 -3.66 10.62
N HIS A 126 1.91 -2.69 11.18
CA HIS A 126 1.26 -2.84 12.47
C HIS A 126 -0.21 -2.47 12.41
N ALA A 127 -1.04 -3.23 13.12
CA ALA A 127 -2.48 -3.03 13.18
C ALA A 127 -2.79 -1.79 14.03
N THR A 128 -3.53 -0.82 13.50
CA THR A 128 -4.01 0.35 14.27
C THR A 128 -5.40 0.12 14.85
N THR A 129 -6.17 -0.80 14.24
CA THR A 129 -7.42 -1.36 14.76
C THR A 129 -7.29 -2.87 14.93
N HIS A 130 -8.37 -3.55 15.31
CA HIS A 130 -8.46 -4.98 15.01
C HIS A 130 -8.40 -5.18 13.49
N VAL A 131 -7.54 -6.09 13.01
CA VAL A 131 -7.34 -6.36 11.58
C VAL A 131 -7.58 -7.83 11.31
N SER A 132 -8.37 -8.11 10.26
CA SER A 132 -8.44 -9.44 9.66
C SER A 132 -7.76 -9.42 8.30
N ALA A 133 -6.92 -10.42 8.04
CA ALA A 133 -6.14 -10.50 6.82
C ALA A 133 -6.05 -11.94 6.30
N LEU A 134 -5.86 -12.07 5.00
CA LEU A 134 -5.53 -13.32 4.33
C LEU A 134 -4.03 -13.34 4.06
N LEU A 135 -3.37 -14.43 4.42
CA LEU A 135 -2.02 -14.75 4.01
C LEU A 135 -2.09 -15.75 2.85
N TRP A 136 -1.49 -15.40 1.71
CA TRP A 136 -1.11 -16.35 0.68
C TRP A 136 0.34 -16.76 0.93
N PRO A 137 0.61 -17.99 1.41
CA PRO A 137 1.96 -18.42 1.76
C PRO A 137 2.92 -18.30 0.58
N ALA A 138 4.17 -17.90 0.87
CA ALA A 138 5.19 -17.63 -0.15
C ALA A 138 5.38 -18.79 -1.15
N HIS A 139 5.49 -20.02 -0.65
CA HIS A 139 5.64 -21.22 -1.48
C HIS A 139 4.46 -21.38 -2.44
N GLU A 140 3.23 -21.38 -1.91
CA GLU A 140 2.01 -21.53 -2.70
C GLU A 140 1.87 -20.43 -3.74
N PHE A 141 2.17 -19.18 -3.36
CA PHE A 141 2.13 -18.04 -4.27
C PHE A 141 3.11 -18.20 -5.45
N LEU A 142 4.36 -18.58 -5.17
CA LEU A 142 5.39 -18.75 -6.20
C LEU A 142 5.04 -19.89 -7.17
N VAL A 143 4.56 -21.02 -6.66
CA VAL A 143 4.09 -22.15 -7.49
C VAL A 143 2.94 -21.71 -8.40
N GLN A 144 1.99 -20.93 -7.89
CA GLN A 144 0.87 -20.44 -8.70
C GLN A 144 1.31 -19.40 -9.73
N LEU A 145 2.31 -18.57 -9.40
CA LEU A 145 2.87 -17.58 -10.32
C LEU A 145 3.51 -18.24 -11.54
N GLU A 146 4.23 -19.34 -11.34
CA GLU A 146 4.85 -20.13 -12.41
C GLU A 146 3.81 -20.83 -13.30
N ARG A 147 2.72 -21.32 -12.70
CA ARG A 147 1.69 -22.10 -13.39
C ARG A 147 0.65 -21.27 -14.11
N ASN A 148 0.46 -20.01 -13.71
CA ASN A 148 -0.62 -19.16 -14.22
C ASN A 148 -0.07 -17.84 -14.80
N PRO A 149 0.23 -17.77 -16.10
CA PRO A 149 0.66 -16.52 -16.75
C PRO A 149 -0.33 -15.35 -16.60
N ALA A 150 -1.63 -15.65 -16.45
CA ALA A 150 -2.66 -14.66 -16.17
C ALA A 150 -2.45 -13.96 -14.81
N LEU A 151 -2.04 -14.70 -13.77
CA LEU A 151 -1.68 -14.16 -12.45
C LEU A 151 -0.46 -13.23 -12.56
N ALA A 152 0.57 -13.63 -13.32
CA ALA A 152 1.74 -12.79 -13.55
C ALA A 152 1.38 -11.46 -14.23
N ARG A 153 0.52 -11.49 -15.27
CA ARG A 153 0.06 -10.28 -15.96
C ARG A 153 -0.76 -9.37 -15.05
N MET A 154 -1.64 -9.95 -14.25
CA MET A 154 -2.42 -9.22 -13.23
C MET A 154 -1.49 -8.52 -12.23
N LEU A 155 -0.50 -9.22 -11.70
CA LEU A 155 0.45 -8.66 -10.74
C LEU A 155 1.31 -7.56 -11.36
N LEU A 156 1.74 -7.70 -12.62
CA LEU A 156 2.46 -6.64 -13.32
C LEU A 156 1.62 -5.37 -13.43
N HIS A 157 0.34 -5.50 -13.75
CA HIS A 157 -0.58 -4.36 -13.78
C HIS A 157 -0.74 -3.72 -12.38
N GLY A 158 -0.98 -4.53 -11.35
CA GLY A 158 -1.10 -4.05 -9.97
C GLY A 158 0.17 -3.37 -9.46
N LEU A 159 1.35 -3.91 -9.78
CA LEU A 159 2.64 -3.32 -9.44
C LEU A 159 2.88 -2.00 -10.16
N ALA A 160 2.54 -1.91 -11.45
CA ALA A 160 2.66 -0.67 -12.22
C ALA A 160 1.83 0.45 -11.58
N ASN A 161 0.58 0.18 -11.20
CA ASN A 161 -0.28 1.15 -10.53
C ASN A 161 0.33 1.60 -9.19
N ARG A 162 0.82 0.66 -8.37
CA ARG A 162 1.48 0.99 -7.09
C ARG A 162 2.73 1.85 -7.25
N ILE A 163 3.51 1.65 -8.31
CA ILE A 163 4.67 2.50 -8.62
C ILE A 163 4.21 3.92 -8.94
N VAL A 164 3.15 4.07 -9.73
CA VAL A 164 2.56 5.37 -10.05
C VAL A 164 2.03 6.05 -8.78
N ASP A 165 1.26 5.35 -7.96
CA ASP A 165 0.73 5.87 -6.69
C ASP A 165 1.85 6.30 -5.73
N GLY A 166 2.90 5.50 -5.64
CA GLY A 166 4.09 5.81 -4.84
C GLY A 166 4.80 7.09 -5.33
N ARG A 167 4.88 7.32 -6.64
CA ARG A 167 5.45 8.55 -7.21
C ARG A 167 4.58 9.77 -6.91
N VAL A 168 3.26 9.64 -6.95
CA VAL A 168 2.32 10.71 -6.56
C VAL A 168 2.45 11.04 -5.06
N ARG A 169 2.63 10.02 -4.21
CA ARG A 169 2.95 10.23 -2.77
C ARG A 169 4.26 10.97 -2.58
N LEU A 170 5.32 10.57 -3.30
CA LEU A 170 6.61 11.23 -3.21
C LEU A 170 6.55 12.68 -3.69
N SER A 171 5.87 12.96 -4.80
CA SER A 171 5.67 14.33 -5.29
C SER A 171 4.86 15.17 -4.30
N THR A 172 3.97 14.54 -3.53
CA THR A 172 3.29 15.18 -2.39
C THR A 172 4.28 15.56 -1.32
N VAL A 173 5.15 14.66 -0.85
CA VAL A 173 6.15 15.00 0.19
C VAL A 173 7.12 16.10 -0.25
N LEU A 174 7.48 16.11 -1.53
CA LEU A 174 8.36 17.10 -2.15
C LEU A 174 7.65 18.42 -2.49
N ALA A 175 6.33 18.51 -2.32
CA ALA A 175 5.62 19.75 -2.63
C ALA A 175 6.06 20.89 -1.69
N SER A 176 6.05 22.08 -2.25
CA SER A 176 6.83 23.21 -1.74
C SER A 176 6.34 23.81 -0.43
N SER A 177 5.04 23.68 -0.14
CA SER A 177 4.42 24.22 1.08
C SER A 177 3.66 23.14 1.85
N LEU A 178 3.62 23.25 3.18
CA LEU A 178 2.96 22.26 4.03
C LEU A 178 1.46 22.16 3.74
N GLU A 179 0.85 23.27 3.32
CA GLU A 179 -0.54 23.40 2.91
C GLU A 179 -0.83 22.56 1.66
N VAL A 180 0.02 22.65 0.63
CA VAL A 180 -0.09 21.83 -0.59
C VAL A 180 0.08 20.35 -0.24
N ARG A 181 1.04 20.02 0.64
CA ARG A 181 1.26 18.64 1.09
C ARG A 181 0.06 18.09 1.85
N ALA A 182 -0.53 18.90 2.74
CA ALA A 182 -1.71 18.55 3.51
C ALA A 182 -2.93 18.32 2.61
N ALA A 183 -3.18 19.19 1.63
CA ALA A 183 -4.29 19.02 0.69
C ALA A 183 -4.14 17.72 -0.13
N ARG A 184 -2.96 17.49 -0.71
CA ARG A 184 -2.66 16.28 -1.50
C ARG A 184 -2.80 14.99 -0.68
N ILE A 185 -2.27 14.94 0.54
CA ILE A 185 -2.37 13.71 1.35
C ILE A 185 -3.82 13.45 1.80
N LEU A 186 -4.61 14.50 2.05
CA LEU A 186 -6.03 14.36 2.37
C LEU A 186 -6.80 13.77 1.19
N LEU A 187 -6.60 14.29 -0.03
CA LEU A 187 -7.23 13.76 -1.24
C LEU A 187 -6.81 12.32 -1.54
N LEU A 188 -5.54 11.99 -1.28
CA LEU A 188 -5.02 10.65 -1.56
C LEU A 188 -5.52 9.57 -0.58
N GLU A 189 -5.65 9.93 0.70
CA GLU A 189 -6.11 9.03 1.76
C GLU A 189 -7.63 9.07 1.94
N GLU A 190 -8.35 9.82 1.11
CA GLU A 190 -9.81 9.93 1.15
C GLU A 190 -10.49 8.63 0.66
N ARG A 191 -11.60 8.32 1.33
CA ARG A 191 -12.53 7.23 1.08
C ARG A 191 -13.95 7.70 1.41
N ASP A 192 -14.83 7.75 0.42
CA ASP A 192 -16.24 8.13 0.58
C ASP A 192 -16.46 9.48 1.31
N GLY A 193 -15.65 10.47 0.95
CA GLY A 193 -15.62 11.83 1.51
C GLY A 193 -14.91 11.94 2.86
N VAL A 194 -14.29 10.86 3.36
CA VAL A 194 -13.68 10.81 4.68
C VAL A 194 -12.25 10.27 4.59
N VAL A 195 -11.33 10.91 5.31
CA VAL A 195 -9.98 10.42 5.56
C VAL A 195 -9.98 9.69 6.91
N PRO A 196 -9.94 8.35 6.95
CA PRO A 196 -10.01 7.56 8.19
C PRO A 196 -8.63 7.43 8.88
N VAL A 197 -7.78 8.43 8.71
CA VAL A 197 -6.38 8.41 9.15
C VAL A 197 -6.16 9.47 10.24
N SER A 198 -5.36 9.14 11.25
CA SER A 198 -5.09 10.07 12.33
C SER A 198 -4.22 11.24 11.86
N GLN A 199 -4.37 12.42 12.48
CA GLN A 199 -3.51 13.58 12.17
C GLN A 199 -2.03 13.29 12.42
N ALA A 200 -1.71 12.44 13.41
CA ALA A 200 -0.35 12.03 13.69
C ALA A 200 0.24 11.20 12.53
N THR A 201 -0.56 10.31 11.98
CA THR A 201 -0.21 9.47 10.82
C THR A 201 -0.03 10.34 9.58
N LEU A 202 -0.97 11.25 9.30
CA LEU A 202 -0.87 12.19 8.18
C LEU A 202 0.39 13.07 8.27
N ALA A 203 0.71 13.59 9.47
CA ALA A 203 1.92 14.39 9.69
C ALA A 203 3.18 13.59 9.35
N SER A 204 3.21 12.32 9.77
CA SER A 204 4.32 11.43 9.43
C SER A 204 4.43 11.18 7.93
N MET A 205 3.31 10.96 7.23
CA MET A 205 3.29 10.67 5.79
C MET A 205 3.85 11.81 4.94
N ILE A 206 3.61 13.06 5.36
CA ILE A 206 4.09 14.25 4.65
C ILE A 206 5.40 14.82 5.22
N GLY A 207 6.05 14.11 6.15
CA GLY A 207 7.30 14.56 6.77
C GLY A 207 7.17 15.88 7.54
N ALA A 208 6.06 16.06 8.26
CA ALA A 208 5.79 17.24 9.08
C ALA A 208 5.66 16.88 10.56
N SER A 209 5.85 17.88 11.44
CA SER A 209 5.56 17.70 12.86
C SER A 209 4.04 17.74 13.11
N ARG A 210 3.56 17.01 14.12
CA ARG A 210 2.13 17.01 14.49
C ARG A 210 1.59 18.43 14.76
N PRO A 211 2.30 19.33 15.50
CA PRO A 211 1.83 20.69 15.72
C PRO A 211 1.81 21.57 14.46
N ALA A 212 2.67 21.31 13.48
CA ALA A 212 2.66 22.04 12.22
C ALA A 212 1.46 21.63 11.35
N LEU A 213 1.23 20.32 11.18
CA LEU A 213 0.06 19.85 10.44
C LEU A 213 -1.25 20.27 11.11
N ASN A 214 -1.34 20.19 12.44
CA ASN A 214 -2.56 20.60 13.14
C ASN A 214 -2.93 22.07 12.88
N ARG A 215 -1.95 22.98 12.78
CA ARG A 215 -2.20 24.38 12.41
C ARG A 215 -2.83 24.50 11.03
N VAL A 216 -2.24 23.86 10.02
CA VAL A 216 -2.79 23.84 8.64
C VAL A 216 -4.20 23.25 8.60
N LEU A 217 -4.45 22.14 9.30
CA LEU A 217 -5.79 21.53 9.38
C LEU A 217 -6.82 22.45 10.05
N ARG A 218 -6.41 23.24 11.05
CA ARG A 218 -7.28 24.23 11.70
C ARG A 218 -7.60 25.39 10.78
N ASP A 219 -6.67 25.81 9.93
CA ASP A 219 -6.91 26.80 8.89
C ASP A 219 -7.91 26.27 7.85
N PHE A 220 -7.71 25.04 7.34
CA PHE A 220 -8.67 24.41 6.42
C PHE A 220 -10.08 24.25 7.02
N GLN A 221 -10.17 23.95 8.31
CA GLN A 221 -11.47 23.89 9.00
C GLN A 221 -12.11 25.27 9.13
N ARG A 222 -11.33 26.30 9.48
CA ARG A 222 -11.82 27.69 9.54
C ARG A 222 -12.38 28.13 8.19
N ASP A 223 -11.72 27.74 7.11
CA ASP A 223 -12.09 28.10 5.74
C ASP A 223 -13.21 27.21 5.18
N ARG A 224 -13.76 26.30 6.01
CA ARG A 224 -14.84 25.34 5.71
C ARG A 224 -14.51 24.34 4.60
N THR A 225 -13.23 24.08 4.37
CA THR A 225 -12.75 23.11 3.39
C THR A 225 -12.82 21.68 3.93
N ILE A 226 -12.63 21.51 5.24
CA ILE A 226 -12.71 20.22 5.94
C ILE A 226 -13.47 20.34 7.27
N GLU A 227 -13.85 19.20 7.84
CA GLU A 227 -14.35 19.08 9.21
C GLU A 227 -13.49 18.06 9.97
N LEU A 228 -12.89 18.47 11.09
CA LEU A 228 -12.11 17.57 11.94
C LEU A 228 -13.03 16.83 12.92
N GLN A 229 -12.92 15.50 12.93
CA GLN A 229 -13.63 14.61 13.84
C GLN A 229 -12.64 13.72 14.60
N TYR A 230 -13.11 12.96 15.59
CA TYR A 230 -12.24 12.05 16.32
C TYR A 230 -11.68 10.96 15.39
N ARG A 231 -10.36 11.00 15.16
CA ARG A 231 -9.60 10.08 14.27
C ARG A 231 -10.10 10.03 12.82
N ARG A 232 -10.84 11.04 12.38
CA ARG A 232 -11.38 11.14 11.02
C ARG A 232 -11.37 12.60 10.57
N ILE A 233 -11.22 12.83 9.27
CA ILE A 233 -11.34 14.16 8.67
C ILE A 233 -12.32 14.04 7.51
N LYS A 234 -13.41 14.81 7.54
CA LYS A 234 -14.38 14.84 6.45
C LYS A 234 -14.01 15.96 5.48
N LEU A 235 -13.96 15.66 4.19
CA LEU A 235 -13.74 16.67 3.16
C LEU A 235 -15.08 17.34 2.83
N LEU A 236 -15.13 18.67 2.94
CA LEU A 236 -16.35 19.46 2.66
C LEU A 236 -16.32 20.07 1.27
N ASP A 237 -15.13 20.46 0.79
CA ASP A 237 -14.91 21.11 -0.50
C ASP A 237 -13.71 20.47 -1.21
N HIS A 238 -14.00 19.56 -2.15
CA HIS A 238 -12.96 18.82 -2.87
C HIS A 238 -12.26 19.71 -3.91
N ASP A 239 -13.03 20.56 -4.61
CA ASP A 239 -12.50 21.44 -5.65
C ASP A 239 -11.45 22.39 -5.07
N ARG A 240 -11.71 23.00 -3.91
CA ARG A 240 -10.71 23.85 -3.24
C ARG A 240 -9.46 23.10 -2.81
N LEU A 241 -9.59 21.85 -2.38
CA LEU A 241 -8.43 21.02 -2.02
C LEU A 241 -7.63 20.64 -3.25
N ASP A 242 -8.30 20.33 -4.36
CA ASP A 242 -7.67 20.00 -5.64
C ASP A 242 -6.94 21.22 -6.21
N ASP A 243 -7.56 22.41 -6.21
CA ASP A 243 -6.94 23.66 -6.62
C ASP A 243 -5.67 23.95 -5.79
N LEU A 244 -5.77 23.80 -4.46
CA LEU A 244 -4.63 23.99 -3.58
C LEU A 244 -3.55 22.91 -3.81
N ALA A 245 -3.93 21.65 -4.01
CA ALA A 245 -3.02 20.55 -4.29
C ALA A 245 -2.27 20.74 -5.62
N GLN A 246 -2.91 21.38 -6.60
CA GLN A 246 -2.32 21.71 -7.90
C GLN A 246 -1.49 23.00 -7.86
N SER A 247 -1.68 23.86 -6.86
CA SER A 247 -0.90 25.07 -6.68
C SER A 247 0.59 24.73 -6.47
N THR A 248 1.36 24.88 -7.54
CA THR A 248 2.81 24.77 -7.48
C THR A 248 3.34 26.11 -6.98
N THR A 249 3.57 26.25 -5.68
CA THR A 249 4.48 27.30 -5.22
C THR A 249 5.88 26.89 -5.64
N ALA A 250 6.28 27.14 -6.88
CA ALA A 250 7.64 26.80 -7.33
C ALA A 250 8.66 27.49 -6.40
N PRO A 251 9.64 26.78 -5.80
CA PRO A 251 10.91 27.43 -5.58
C PRO A 251 11.50 27.69 -6.96
N ALA A 252 11.93 28.93 -7.22
CA ALA A 252 12.56 29.33 -8.46
C ALA A 252 13.69 28.35 -8.85
N GLN A 253 13.45 27.49 -9.83
CA GLN A 253 14.47 26.71 -10.52
C GLN A 253 14.20 26.75 -12.02
N HIS A 254 14.72 27.82 -12.61
CA HIS A 254 15.18 27.87 -13.99
C HIS A 254 16.11 26.66 -14.26
N GLU A 255 16.09 26.18 -15.51
CA GLU A 255 17.11 25.29 -16.11
C GLU A 255 17.16 23.80 -15.69
N LEU A 256 16.24 22.96 -16.20
CA LEU A 256 16.59 21.55 -16.49
C LEU A 256 15.85 20.92 -17.69
N SER A 257 14.98 21.64 -18.40
CA SER A 257 14.24 21.08 -19.55
C SER A 257 14.90 21.37 -20.90
N ARG A 258 16.11 20.83 -21.12
CA ARG A 258 16.58 20.45 -22.47
C ARG A 258 17.25 19.08 -22.41
N GLY A 259 16.45 18.06 -22.12
CA GLY A 259 16.81 16.66 -22.38
C GLY A 259 16.66 16.30 -23.87
N PRO A 260 17.39 15.29 -24.37
CA PRO A 260 17.64 15.12 -25.80
C PRO A 260 16.42 14.60 -26.57
N ARG A 261 16.21 15.14 -27.77
CA ARG A 261 15.25 14.61 -28.75
C ARG A 261 15.74 13.24 -29.22
N ILE A 262 15.01 12.19 -28.87
CA ILE A 262 15.22 10.84 -29.40
C ILE A 262 14.89 10.89 -30.90
N ARG A 263 15.91 10.77 -31.76
CA ARG A 263 15.73 10.57 -33.20
C ARG A 263 15.06 9.21 -33.42
N GLN A 264 13.93 9.22 -34.10
CA GLN A 264 13.33 8.00 -34.63
C GLN A 264 14.30 7.34 -35.59
N LEU A 265 14.67 6.09 -35.31
CA LEU A 265 15.37 5.23 -36.26
C LEU A 265 14.32 4.76 -37.28
N HIS A 266 14.38 5.34 -38.48
CA HIS A 266 13.73 4.78 -39.66
C HIS A 266 14.38 3.43 -39.98
N THR A 267 13.61 2.36 -39.89
CA THR A 267 13.87 1.09 -40.57
C THR A 267 13.63 1.30 -42.07
N GLY A 268 14.70 1.27 -42.86
CA GLY A 268 14.65 1.11 -44.31
C GLY A 268 14.87 -0.35 -44.68
N CYS A 269 14.07 -0.82 -45.65
CA CYS A 269 14.24 -2.09 -46.38
C CYS A 269 15.62 -2.21 -47.02
#